data_AF-A0A1V4QTL9-F1
#
_entry.id   AF-A0A1V4QTL9-F1
#
_cell.length_a   1.000
_cell.length_b   1.000
_cell.length_c   1.000
_cell.angle_alpha   90.00
_cell.angle_beta   90.00
_cell.angle_gamma   90.00
#
_symmetry.space_group_name_H-M   'P 1'
#
loop_
_entity.id
_entity.type
_entity.pdbx_description
1 polymer ?
#
loop_
_entity_poly.entity_id
_entity_poly.type
_entity_poly.pdbx_seq_one_letter_code
_entity_poly.pdbx_strand_id
1 'polypeptide(L)'
;MLCTGTACQILGAPLVADAVERGEGLKLGATSGDGLFTLEAVNCAGACSMGPVLVVDGNYHGNVNQSIACAIVKKLRREAKTEGKQCVPCREGLRQMSKMLHRITDGQGKLKDIDDLENLGKTVAVTALCGLGKSAPNPVVSSIRYFRDEYVAHIVERRCPGGICKAMISYHIVPESCTGCGTCAKVCPTGAIHQVRGEKREEGLLRAIHPDVCEKCGACMEACRRVQSKEGRRRNFARRLAEVR
;
A
#
# COMPACT_ATOMS: atom_id res chain seq x y z
N MET A 1 -10.98 21.10 12.21
CA MET A 1 -10.64 21.58 13.57
C MET A 1 -11.91 22.03 14.29
N LEU A 2 -12.16 21.54 15.50
CA LEU A 2 -13.25 21.98 16.38
C LEU A 2 -12.70 22.94 17.45
N CYS A 3 -13.34 24.09 17.62
CA CYS A 3 -12.99 25.02 18.70
C CYS A 3 -13.52 24.48 20.05
N THR A 4 -12.61 24.20 20.98
CA THR A 4 -12.91 23.77 22.36
C THR A 4 -12.57 24.84 23.39
N GLY A 5 -12.45 26.10 22.96
CA GLY A 5 -12.26 27.24 23.86
C GLY A 5 -13.47 27.46 24.78
N THR A 6 -13.27 28.20 25.88
CA THR A 6 -14.26 28.37 26.95
C THR A 6 -15.66 28.72 26.46
N ALA A 7 -15.78 29.68 25.53
CA ALA A 7 -17.07 30.06 24.97
C ALA A 7 -17.74 28.90 24.19
N CYS A 8 -17.00 28.21 23.31
CA CYS A 8 -17.54 27.09 22.54
C CYS A 8 -17.86 25.88 23.43
N GLN A 9 -17.07 25.67 24.50
CA GLN A 9 -17.31 24.63 25.49
C GLN A 9 -18.68 24.79 26.15
N ILE A 10 -19.04 26.02 26.55
CA ILE A 10 -20.34 26.34 27.15
C ILE A 10 -21.47 26.21 26.13
N LEU A 11 -21.22 26.60 24.88
CA LEU A 11 -22.21 26.58 23.80
C LEU A 11 -22.45 25.17 23.21
N GLY A 12 -21.78 24.13 23.71
CA GLY A 12 -22.05 22.74 23.35
C GLY A 12 -21.06 22.09 22.38
N ALA A 13 -19.83 22.62 22.26
CA ALA A 13 -18.77 21.98 21.48
C ALA A 13 -18.51 20.48 21.83
N PRO A 14 -18.59 20.03 23.11
CA PRO A 14 -18.46 18.60 23.43
C PRO A 14 -19.50 17.74 22.72
N LEU A 15 -20.75 18.23 22.64
CA LEU A 15 -21.82 17.49 21.97
C LEU A 15 -21.62 17.44 20.45
N VAL A 16 -21.01 18.48 19.88
CA VAL A 16 -20.60 18.51 18.47
C VAL A 16 -19.50 17.50 18.20
N ALA A 17 -18.49 17.40 19.08
CA ALA A 17 -17.45 16.38 18.99
C ALA A 17 -18.09 14.98 19.01
N ASP A 18 -18.88 14.67 20.05
CA ASP A 18 -19.54 13.37 20.21
C ASP A 18 -20.43 12.99 19.02
N ALA A 19 -21.05 13.98 18.38
CA ALA A 19 -21.90 13.75 17.21
C ALA A 19 -21.06 13.34 15.99
N VAL A 20 -19.91 13.99 15.77
CA VAL A 20 -18.98 13.64 14.69
C VAL A 20 -18.31 12.29 14.98
N GLU A 21 -17.95 12.02 16.23
CA GLU A 21 -17.36 10.73 16.63
C GLU A 21 -18.32 9.57 16.39
N ARG A 22 -19.57 9.70 16.86
CA ARG A 22 -20.59 8.63 16.73
C ARG A 22 -21.15 8.51 15.32
N GLY A 23 -21.36 9.62 14.64
CA GLY A 23 -21.99 9.64 13.32
C GLY A 23 -21.07 9.13 12.22
N GLU A 24 -19.77 9.44 12.30
CA GLU A 24 -18.83 9.27 11.19
C GLU A 24 -17.54 8.52 11.57
N GLY A 25 -17.45 8.02 12.82
CA GLY A 25 -16.31 7.22 13.29
C GLY A 25 -15.00 8.01 13.43
N LEU A 26 -15.10 9.34 13.51
CA LEU A 26 -13.99 10.29 13.56
C LEU A 26 -13.67 10.64 15.01
N LYS A 27 -12.67 9.99 15.61
CA LYS A 27 -12.23 10.34 16.97
C LYS A 27 -11.45 11.66 16.99
N LEU A 28 -11.61 12.43 18.05
CA LEU A 28 -10.81 13.63 18.29
C LEU A 28 -9.30 13.28 18.34
N GLY A 29 -8.51 13.99 17.56
CA GLY A 29 -7.07 13.75 17.38
C GLY A 29 -6.73 12.60 16.42
N ALA A 30 -7.71 11.99 15.75
CA ALA A 30 -7.49 10.90 14.81
C ALA A 30 -7.96 11.24 13.39
N THR A 31 -7.37 10.54 12.42
CA THR A 31 -7.81 10.53 11.02
C THR A 31 -8.84 9.42 10.81
N SER A 32 -9.90 9.71 10.06
CA SER A 32 -10.90 8.72 9.62
C SER A 32 -10.22 7.58 8.86
N GLY A 33 -10.77 6.36 8.96
CA GLY A 33 -10.20 5.17 8.32
C GLY A 33 -10.14 5.21 6.78
N ASP A 34 -10.88 6.13 6.14
CA ASP A 34 -10.79 6.40 4.70
C ASP A 34 -9.72 7.43 4.32
N GLY A 35 -9.02 7.99 5.31
CA GLY A 35 -7.95 8.97 5.11
C GLY A 35 -8.42 10.34 4.63
N LEU A 36 -9.72 10.60 4.60
CA LEU A 36 -10.27 11.84 4.03
C LEU A 36 -10.35 13.01 5.01
N PHE A 37 -10.50 12.72 6.30
CA PHE A 37 -10.75 13.74 7.32
C PHE A 37 -9.94 13.47 8.58
N THR A 38 -9.39 14.52 9.17
CA THR A 38 -8.79 14.50 10.53
C THR A 38 -9.57 15.46 11.41
N LEU A 39 -10.05 14.97 12.55
CA LEU A 39 -10.76 15.81 13.52
C LEU A 39 -9.76 16.25 14.60
N GLU A 40 -9.40 17.52 14.63
CA GLU A 40 -8.52 18.08 15.65
C GLU A 40 -9.27 19.08 16.53
N ALA A 41 -8.94 19.14 17.82
CA ALA A 41 -9.40 20.20 18.70
C ALA A 41 -8.38 21.35 18.72
N VAL A 42 -8.90 22.57 18.74
CA VAL A 42 -8.11 23.78 18.94
C VAL A 42 -8.69 24.58 20.09
N ASN A 43 -7.82 25.13 20.94
CA ASN A 43 -8.24 25.90 22.11
C ASN A 43 -8.93 27.22 21.73
N CYS A 44 -8.56 27.82 20.61
CA CYS A 44 -9.16 29.07 20.17
C CYS A 44 -9.17 29.17 18.65
N ALA A 45 -10.36 29.35 18.09
CA ALA A 45 -10.54 29.71 16.68
C ALA A 45 -10.70 31.24 16.48
N GLY A 46 -10.77 32.04 17.56
CA GLY A 46 -10.88 33.50 17.48
C GLY A 46 -12.25 34.02 17.01
N ALA A 47 -13.28 33.17 16.96
CA ALA A 47 -14.60 33.49 16.40
C ALA A 47 -15.73 33.30 17.43
N CYS A 48 -15.56 33.82 18.65
CA CYS A 48 -16.47 33.59 19.78
C CYS A 48 -17.91 34.04 19.51
N SER A 49 -18.13 35.06 18.68
CA SER A 49 -19.47 35.53 18.28
C SER A 49 -20.27 34.50 17.46
N MET A 50 -19.59 33.47 16.93
CA MET A 50 -20.15 32.44 16.08
C MET A 50 -20.10 31.05 16.74
N GLY A 51 -19.84 30.96 18.04
CA GLY A 51 -19.74 29.68 18.75
C GLY A 51 -21.03 28.85 18.76
N PRO A 52 -20.96 27.51 18.73
CA PRO A 52 -19.78 26.66 18.53
C PRO A 52 -19.22 26.73 17.10
N VAL A 53 -17.89 26.71 16.98
CA VAL A 53 -17.18 26.87 15.69
C VAL A 53 -16.49 25.59 15.27
N LEU A 54 -16.75 25.16 14.03
CA LEU A 54 -16.02 24.11 13.31
C LEU A 54 -15.29 24.75 12.13
N VAL A 55 -13.98 24.57 12.05
CA VAL A 55 -13.17 25.04 10.92
C VAL A 55 -12.79 23.85 10.04
N VAL A 56 -13.14 23.92 8.75
CA VAL A 56 -12.84 22.88 7.75
C VAL A 56 -12.02 23.53 6.64
N ASP A 57 -10.78 23.06 6.43
CA ASP A 57 -9.87 23.56 5.39
C ASP A 57 -9.76 25.10 5.34
N GLY A 58 -9.74 25.73 6.51
CA GLY A 58 -9.68 27.19 6.67
C GLY A 58 -11.03 27.92 6.63
N ASN A 59 -12.12 27.24 6.30
CA ASN A 59 -13.47 27.80 6.29
C ASN A 59 -14.13 27.69 7.68
N TYR A 60 -14.62 28.82 8.19
CA TYR A 60 -15.28 28.91 9.48
C TYR A 60 -16.77 28.58 9.36
N HIS A 61 -17.20 27.54 10.07
CA HIS A 61 -18.61 27.21 10.25
C HIS A 61 -19.03 27.59 11.67
N GLY A 62 -19.92 28.56 11.79
CA GLY A 62 -20.45 29.04 13.06
C GLY A 62 -21.82 28.46 13.40
N ASN A 63 -22.23 28.63 14.66
CA ASN A 63 -23.51 28.15 15.22
C ASN A 63 -23.74 26.66 14.93
N VAL A 64 -22.67 25.87 15.05
CA VAL A 64 -22.67 24.46 14.72
C VAL A 64 -23.27 23.68 15.87
N ASN A 65 -24.36 22.97 15.60
CA ASN A 65 -24.95 21.97 16.49
C ASN A 65 -24.66 20.55 15.98
N GLN A 66 -25.16 19.53 16.68
CA GLN A 66 -24.88 18.12 16.37
C GLN A 66 -25.35 17.73 14.96
N SER A 67 -26.54 18.19 14.55
CA SER A 67 -27.10 17.85 13.25
C SER A 67 -26.38 18.57 12.11
N ILE A 68 -26.03 19.84 12.30
CA ILE A 68 -25.27 20.65 11.34
C ILE A 68 -23.86 20.07 11.18
N ALA A 69 -23.19 19.68 12.27
CA ALA A 69 -21.86 19.08 12.20
C ALA A 69 -21.85 17.78 11.36
N CYS A 70 -22.80 16.88 11.64
CA CYS A 70 -22.98 15.66 10.84
C CYS A 70 -23.30 15.98 9.38
N ALA A 71 -24.13 16.99 9.11
CA ALA A 71 -24.48 17.40 7.74
C ALA A 71 -23.27 17.97 6.98
N ILE A 72 -22.45 18.81 7.64
CA ILE A 72 -21.22 19.37 7.08
C ILE A 72 -20.26 18.24 6.70
N VAL A 73 -19.95 17.33 7.62
CA VAL A 73 -19.04 16.21 7.35
C VAL A 73 -19.57 15.31 6.23
N LYS A 74 -20.88 15.01 6.21
CA LYS A 74 -21.49 14.23 5.12
C LYS A 74 -21.43 14.93 3.78
N LYS A 75 -21.67 16.24 3.74
CA LYS A 75 -21.59 17.06 2.53
C LYS A 75 -20.15 17.05 2.00
N LEU A 76 -19.17 17.32 2.85
CA LEU A 76 -17.75 17.31 2.50
C LEU A 76 -17.29 15.93 2.04
N ARG A 77 -17.75 14.85 2.70
CA ARG A 77 -17.43 13.47 2.27
C ARG A 77 -18.04 13.14 0.91
N ARG A 78 -19.19 13.72 0.56
CA ARG A 78 -19.76 13.60 -0.80
C ARG A 78 -18.96 14.41 -1.81
N GLU A 79 -18.56 15.63 -1.48
CA GLU A 79 -17.74 16.50 -2.32
C GLU A 79 -16.35 15.89 -2.56
N ALA A 80 -15.67 15.41 -1.52
CA ALA A 80 -14.38 14.72 -1.60
C ALA A 80 -14.44 13.42 -2.43
N LYS A 81 -15.57 12.68 -2.39
CA LYS A 81 -15.79 11.53 -3.29
C LYS A 81 -16.01 11.94 -4.75
N THR A 82 -16.45 13.17 -4.98
CA THR A 82 -16.82 13.69 -6.31
C THR A 82 -15.60 14.30 -7.02
N GLU A 83 -14.68 14.94 -6.29
CA GLU A 83 -13.52 15.65 -6.85
C GLU A 83 -12.46 14.74 -7.53
N GLY A 84 -12.50 13.41 -7.35
CA GLY A 84 -11.45 12.52 -7.87
C GLY A 84 -11.80 11.63 -9.08
N LYS A 85 -13.07 11.36 -9.40
CA LYS A 85 -13.44 10.30 -10.37
C LYS A 85 -14.73 10.59 -11.15
N GLN A 86 -14.91 11.83 -11.57
CA GLN A 86 -16.20 12.27 -12.10
C GLN A 86 -16.47 11.85 -13.56
N CYS A 87 -15.43 11.50 -14.34
CA CYS A 87 -15.60 11.02 -15.71
C CYS A 87 -15.40 9.50 -15.84
N VAL A 88 -16.25 8.86 -16.66
CA VAL A 88 -16.20 7.43 -17.01
C VAL A 88 -14.79 6.96 -17.42
N PRO A 89 -14.04 7.65 -18.31
CA PRO A 89 -12.69 7.20 -18.67
C PRO A 89 -11.73 7.17 -17.48
N CYS A 90 -11.79 8.14 -16.57
CA CYS A 90 -10.95 8.13 -15.36
C CYS A 90 -11.38 7.02 -14.39
N ARG A 91 -12.68 6.89 -14.12
CA ARG A 91 -13.19 5.92 -13.13
C ARG A 91 -12.96 4.47 -13.58
N GLU A 92 -13.35 4.13 -14.80
CA GLU A 92 -13.25 2.76 -15.30
C GLU A 92 -11.85 2.47 -15.85
N GLY A 93 -11.22 3.42 -16.54
CA GLY A 93 -9.88 3.26 -17.08
C GLY A 93 -8.85 2.98 -15.98
N LEU A 94 -8.80 3.81 -14.94
CA LEU A 94 -7.86 3.58 -13.83
C LEU A 94 -8.16 2.28 -13.07
N ARG A 95 -9.44 1.90 -12.95
CA ARG A 95 -9.83 0.62 -12.34
C ARG A 95 -9.31 -0.57 -13.15
N GLN A 96 -9.41 -0.53 -14.47
CA GLN A 96 -8.90 -1.60 -15.33
C GLN A 96 -7.37 -1.65 -15.32
N MET A 97 -6.68 -0.49 -15.34
CA MET A 97 -5.23 -0.42 -15.19
C MET A 97 -4.78 -1.06 -13.87
N SER A 98 -5.43 -0.74 -12.75
CA SER A 98 -5.15 -1.35 -11.45
C SER A 98 -5.32 -2.88 -11.47
N LYS A 99 -6.39 -3.40 -12.09
CA LYS A 99 -6.58 -4.86 -12.23
C LYS A 99 -5.45 -5.52 -13.02
N MET A 100 -5.03 -4.92 -14.14
CA MET A 100 -3.93 -5.47 -14.95
C MET A 100 -2.60 -5.46 -14.18
N LEU A 101 -2.30 -4.37 -13.46
CA LEU A 101 -1.10 -4.30 -12.61
C LEU A 101 -1.12 -5.37 -11.52
N HIS A 102 -2.26 -5.59 -10.85
CA HIS A 102 -2.39 -6.66 -9.86
C HIS A 102 -2.13 -8.05 -10.45
N ARG A 103 -2.69 -8.37 -11.63
CA ARG A 103 -2.41 -9.64 -12.30
C ARG A 103 -0.92 -9.83 -12.60
N ILE A 104 -0.23 -8.77 -13.02
CA ILE A 104 1.22 -8.82 -13.29
C ILE A 104 1.98 -9.08 -11.99
N THR A 105 1.65 -8.39 -10.90
CA THR A 105 2.31 -8.57 -9.59
C THR A 105 1.99 -9.92 -8.92
N ASP A 106 0.88 -10.55 -9.30
CA ASP A 106 0.47 -11.87 -8.82
C ASP A 106 1.06 -13.01 -9.68
N GLY A 107 1.85 -12.70 -10.70
CA GLY A 107 2.47 -13.69 -11.60
C GLY A 107 1.51 -14.29 -12.64
N GLN A 108 0.34 -13.68 -12.82
CA GLN A 108 -0.68 -14.05 -13.82
C GLN A 108 -0.72 -13.10 -15.02
N GLY A 109 0.27 -12.22 -15.14
CA GLY A 109 0.36 -11.24 -16.22
C GLY A 109 0.60 -11.89 -17.59
N LYS A 110 0.13 -11.22 -18.64
CA LYS A 110 0.39 -11.59 -20.04
C LYS A 110 1.18 -10.48 -20.72
N LEU A 111 1.97 -10.79 -21.74
CA LEU A 111 2.70 -9.76 -22.51
C LEU A 111 1.76 -8.71 -23.10
N LYS A 112 0.57 -9.14 -23.54
CA LYS A 112 -0.50 -8.26 -23.99
C LYS A 112 -0.94 -7.24 -22.94
N ASP A 113 -0.82 -7.54 -21.65
CA ASP A 113 -1.22 -6.63 -20.58
C ASP A 113 -0.38 -5.35 -20.57
N ILE A 114 0.88 -5.42 -21.02
CA ILE A 114 1.75 -4.24 -21.17
C ILE A 114 1.17 -3.31 -22.24
N ASP A 115 0.82 -3.88 -23.40
CA ASP A 115 0.28 -3.12 -24.52
C ASP A 115 -1.12 -2.55 -24.17
N ASP A 116 -1.96 -3.35 -23.52
CA ASP A 116 -3.28 -2.94 -23.05
C ASP A 116 -3.18 -1.82 -22.00
N LEU A 117 -2.20 -1.89 -21.07
CA LEU A 117 -1.92 -0.82 -20.09
C LEU A 117 -1.48 0.48 -20.76
N GLU A 118 -0.58 0.40 -21.74
CA GLU A 118 -0.07 1.57 -22.45
C GLU A 118 -1.17 2.24 -23.28
N ASN A 119 -1.94 1.45 -24.03
CA ASN A 119 -3.06 1.94 -24.84
C ASN A 119 -4.13 2.57 -23.96
N LEU A 120 -4.56 1.87 -22.90
CA LEU A 120 -5.57 2.40 -21.99
C LEU A 120 -5.09 3.67 -21.27
N GLY A 121 -3.82 3.72 -20.86
CA GLY A 121 -3.23 4.90 -20.24
C GLY A 121 -3.28 6.12 -21.17
N LYS A 122 -2.91 5.95 -22.45
CA LYS A 122 -3.01 7.01 -23.47
C LYS A 122 -4.47 7.43 -23.69
N THR A 123 -5.41 6.49 -23.77
CA THR A 123 -6.84 6.80 -23.93
C THR A 123 -7.37 7.61 -22.77
N VAL A 124 -7.07 7.22 -21.51
CA VAL A 124 -7.50 7.99 -20.32
C VAL A 124 -6.89 9.39 -20.32
N ALA A 125 -5.61 9.52 -20.67
CA ALA A 125 -4.91 10.79 -20.70
C ALA A 125 -5.54 11.82 -21.66
N VAL A 126 -6.09 11.36 -22.79
CA VAL A 126 -6.72 12.24 -23.80
C VAL A 126 -8.20 12.47 -23.52
N THR A 127 -8.91 11.47 -22.99
CA THR A 127 -10.38 11.50 -22.82
C THR A 127 -10.84 12.06 -21.48
N ALA A 128 -9.96 12.15 -20.48
CA ALA A 128 -10.30 12.71 -19.17
C ALA A 128 -10.60 14.22 -19.24
N LEU A 129 -11.62 14.65 -18.49
CA LEU A 129 -12.10 16.03 -18.50
C LEU A 129 -11.24 17.00 -17.68
N CYS A 130 -10.62 16.53 -16.59
CA CYS A 130 -9.82 17.36 -15.69
C CYS A 130 -8.32 17.04 -15.79
N GLY A 131 -7.46 18.01 -15.43
CA GLY A 131 -6.01 17.84 -15.45
C GLY A 131 -5.51 16.67 -14.60
N LEU A 132 -6.16 16.39 -13.47
CA LEU A 132 -5.85 15.24 -12.61
C LEU A 132 -6.14 13.91 -13.30
N GLY A 133 -7.27 13.79 -14.01
CA GLY A 133 -7.60 12.58 -14.76
C GLY A 133 -6.66 12.36 -15.94
N LYS A 134 -6.19 13.43 -16.57
CA LYS A 134 -5.21 13.36 -17.66
C LYS A 134 -3.83 12.91 -17.19
N SER A 135 -3.41 13.30 -15.98
CA SER A 135 -2.11 12.95 -15.41
C SER A 135 -2.10 11.64 -14.62
N ALA A 136 -3.27 11.17 -14.16
CA ALA A 136 -3.41 9.91 -13.42
C ALA A 136 -2.78 8.67 -14.08
N PRO A 137 -2.84 8.44 -15.40
CA PRO A 137 -2.19 7.28 -16.03
C PRO A 137 -0.67 7.43 -16.17
N ASN A 138 -0.10 8.63 -15.98
CA ASN A 138 1.32 8.90 -16.27
C ASN A 138 2.30 8.02 -15.49
N PRO A 139 2.12 7.71 -14.18
CA PRO A 139 3.03 6.83 -13.46
C PRO A 139 3.11 5.43 -14.08
N VAL A 140 2.01 4.94 -14.65
CA VAL A 140 1.96 3.62 -15.29
C VAL A 140 2.60 3.65 -16.67
N VAL A 141 2.26 4.66 -17.48
CA VAL A 141 2.82 4.80 -18.82
C VAL A 141 4.33 5.09 -18.76
N SER A 142 4.78 5.91 -17.81
CA SER A 142 6.20 6.22 -17.63
C SER A 142 6.96 5.02 -17.07
N SER A 143 6.40 4.27 -16.13
CA SER A 143 7.05 3.06 -15.61
C SER A 143 7.21 1.99 -16.69
N ILE A 144 6.22 1.79 -17.56
CA ILE A 144 6.36 0.91 -18.73
C ILE A 144 7.47 1.43 -19.67
N ARG A 145 7.54 2.74 -19.90
CA ARG A 145 8.56 3.33 -20.78
C ARG A 145 9.99 3.11 -20.27
N TYR A 146 10.23 3.33 -18.98
CA TYR A 146 11.58 3.29 -18.40
C TYR A 146 11.99 1.92 -17.85
N PHE A 147 11.03 1.10 -17.42
CA PHE A 147 11.27 -0.17 -16.73
C PHE A 147 10.57 -1.35 -17.42
N ARG A 148 10.41 -1.30 -18.75
CA ARG A 148 9.72 -2.36 -19.52
C ARG A 148 10.30 -3.74 -19.27
N ASP A 149 11.62 -3.83 -19.11
CA ASP A 149 12.34 -5.07 -18.81
C ASP A 149 11.88 -5.69 -17.49
N GLU A 150 11.56 -4.88 -16.48
CA GLU A 150 10.99 -5.38 -15.23
C GLU A 150 9.61 -6.00 -15.42
N TYR A 151 8.73 -5.38 -16.22
CA TYR A 151 7.41 -5.95 -16.53
C TYR A 151 7.53 -7.27 -17.28
N VAL A 152 8.44 -7.35 -18.25
CA VAL A 152 8.72 -8.58 -18.99
C VAL A 152 9.26 -9.67 -18.05
N ALA A 153 10.16 -9.34 -17.12
CA ALA A 153 10.65 -10.29 -16.12
C ALA A 153 9.53 -10.83 -15.21
N HIS A 154 8.56 -9.98 -14.81
CA HIS A 154 7.40 -10.43 -14.03
C HIS A 154 6.52 -11.43 -14.81
N ILE A 155 6.41 -11.27 -16.14
CA ILE A 155 5.54 -12.09 -16.99
C ILE A 155 6.23 -13.37 -17.44
N VAL A 156 7.45 -13.26 -17.97
CA VAL A 156 8.19 -14.37 -18.59
C VAL A 156 8.97 -15.15 -17.56
N GLU A 157 9.74 -14.46 -16.71
CA GLU A 157 10.60 -15.10 -15.71
C GLU A 157 9.86 -15.42 -14.40
N ARG A 158 8.62 -14.91 -14.25
CA ARG A 158 7.83 -14.97 -13.00
C ARG A 158 8.64 -14.53 -11.78
N ARG A 159 9.49 -13.52 -12.00
CA ARG A 159 10.45 -13.02 -11.03
C ARG A 159 10.29 -11.52 -10.91
N CYS A 160 10.32 -11.04 -9.66
CA CYS A 160 10.32 -9.60 -9.38
C CYS A 160 11.76 -9.11 -9.18
N PRO A 161 12.32 -8.25 -10.06
CA PRO A 161 13.67 -7.72 -9.90
C PRO A 161 13.88 -6.89 -8.61
N GLY A 162 12.86 -6.14 -8.21
CA GLY A 162 12.84 -5.45 -6.90
C GLY A 162 12.61 -6.39 -5.71
N GLY A 163 12.11 -7.60 -5.97
CA GLY A 163 11.70 -8.57 -4.96
C GLY A 163 10.61 -8.04 -4.02
N ILE A 164 9.75 -7.14 -4.47
CA ILE A 164 8.70 -6.55 -3.63
C ILE A 164 7.44 -7.44 -3.66
N CYS A 165 7.18 -8.09 -4.80
CA CYS A 165 5.99 -8.91 -5.00
C CYS A 165 6.07 -10.22 -4.20
N LYS A 166 5.29 -10.35 -3.12
CA LYS A 166 5.23 -11.54 -2.27
C LYS A 166 4.98 -12.83 -3.05
N ALA A 167 4.13 -12.78 -4.08
CA ALA A 167 3.82 -13.95 -4.92
C ALA A 167 5.07 -14.58 -5.55
N MET A 168 6.05 -13.76 -5.95
CA MET A 168 7.21 -14.14 -6.77
C MET A 168 8.53 -14.19 -5.99
N ILE A 169 8.50 -14.11 -4.66
CA ILE A 169 9.69 -14.26 -3.83
C ILE A 169 9.81 -15.72 -3.38
N SER A 170 10.99 -16.30 -3.57
CA SER A 170 11.40 -17.56 -2.94
C SER A 170 12.48 -17.26 -1.90
N TYR A 171 12.37 -17.92 -0.74
CA TYR A 171 13.42 -17.90 0.27
C TYR A 171 14.14 -19.24 0.23
N HIS A 172 15.46 -19.22 0.07
CA HIS A 172 16.31 -20.40 0.14
C HIS A 172 17.47 -20.17 1.10
N ILE A 173 17.87 -21.21 1.82
CA ILE A 173 19.03 -21.17 2.72
C ILE A 173 20.23 -21.68 1.96
N VAL A 174 21.26 -20.83 1.80
CA VAL A 174 22.51 -21.22 1.15
C VAL A 174 23.31 -22.14 2.10
N PRO A 175 23.56 -23.42 1.73
CA PRO A 175 24.21 -24.40 2.59
C PRO A 175 25.59 -23.97 3.10
N GLU A 176 26.36 -23.30 2.25
CA GLU A 176 27.76 -22.91 2.52
C GLU A 176 27.86 -21.85 3.64
N SER A 177 26.88 -20.95 3.73
CA SER A 177 26.88 -19.86 4.70
C SER A 177 26.16 -20.20 6.01
N CYS A 178 25.37 -21.27 6.04
CA CYS A 178 24.58 -21.67 7.19
C CYS A 178 25.44 -22.35 8.27
N THR A 179 25.30 -21.95 9.54
CA THR A 179 25.93 -22.63 10.69
C THR A 179 25.03 -23.63 11.39
N GLY A 180 23.73 -23.67 11.06
CA GLY A 180 22.78 -24.49 11.80
C GLY A 180 22.27 -23.89 13.11
N CYS A 181 22.53 -22.61 13.40
CA CYS A 181 22.17 -21.97 14.68
C CYS A 181 20.67 -22.02 15.06
N GLY A 182 19.78 -22.22 14.09
CA GLY A 182 18.35 -22.45 14.33
C GLY A 182 17.50 -21.22 14.64
N THR A 183 18.08 -20.00 14.64
CA THR A 183 17.32 -18.76 14.89
C THR A 183 16.17 -18.57 13.88
N CYS A 184 16.41 -18.88 12.61
CA CYS A 184 15.41 -18.78 11.54
C CYS A 184 14.17 -19.66 11.81
N ALA A 185 14.36 -20.85 12.38
CA ALA A 185 13.25 -21.77 12.69
C ALA A 185 12.40 -21.26 13.86
N LYS A 186 13.02 -20.62 14.86
CA LYS A 186 12.31 -20.05 16.03
C LYS A 186 11.39 -18.89 15.67
N VAL A 187 11.77 -18.06 14.70
CA VAL A 187 11.00 -16.89 14.27
C VAL A 187 10.00 -17.20 13.16
N CYS A 188 9.95 -18.45 12.68
CA CYS A 188 9.07 -18.82 11.58
C CYS A 188 7.64 -19.08 12.10
N PRO A 189 6.64 -18.27 11.69
CA PRO A 189 5.27 -18.41 12.19
C PRO A 189 4.58 -19.69 11.71
N THR A 190 4.91 -20.18 10.50
CA THR A 190 4.32 -21.40 9.93
C THR A 190 5.15 -22.65 10.15
N GLY A 191 6.31 -22.55 10.82
CA GLY A 191 7.21 -23.69 11.03
C GLY A 191 7.82 -24.28 9.75
N ALA A 192 7.87 -23.53 8.66
CA ALA A 192 8.34 -24.00 7.35
C ALA A 192 9.82 -24.41 7.28
N ILE A 193 10.61 -24.21 8.34
CA ILE A 193 12.08 -24.42 8.34
C ILE A 193 12.44 -25.69 9.10
N HIS A 194 12.98 -26.67 8.37
CA HIS A 194 13.38 -27.96 8.91
C HIS A 194 14.90 -28.15 8.89
N GLN A 195 15.36 -29.19 9.56
CA GLN A 195 16.78 -29.53 9.71
C GLN A 195 17.13 -30.63 8.73
N VAL A 196 18.21 -30.44 7.97
CA VAL A 196 18.73 -31.41 7.00
C VAL A 196 20.19 -31.72 7.32
N ARG A 197 20.59 -32.98 7.18
CA ARG A 197 22.00 -33.39 7.29
C ARG A 197 22.71 -33.00 5.99
N GLY A 198 23.76 -32.20 6.09
CA GLY A 198 24.56 -31.81 4.92
C GLY A 198 25.60 -32.85 4.56
N GLU A 199 25.78 -33.16 3.27
CA GLU A 199 26.78 -34.11 2.78
C GLU A 199 28.23 -33.63 2.96
N LYS A 200 28.45 -32.30 3.07
CA LYS A 200 29.80 -31.69 3.08
C LYS A 200 30.33 -31.26 4.46
N ARG A 201 29.58 -31.51 5.54
CA ARG A 201 30.04 -31.26 6.92
C ARG A 201 29.67 -32.47 7.75
N GLU A 202 30.65 -33.25 8.18
CA GLU A 202 30.47 -34.50 8.93
C GLU A 202 29.61 -34.32 10.20
N GLU A 203 29.41 -33.09 10.71
CA GLU A 203 28.56 -32.82 11.89
C GLU A 203 27.65 -31.58 11.75
N GLY A 204 27.49 -31.02 10.54
CA GLY A 204 26.79 -29.75 10.35
C GLY A 204 25.28 -29.91 10.12
N LEU A 205 24.45 -29.66 11.13
CA LEU A 205 23.00 -29.60 10.97
C LEU A 205 22.59 -28.35 10.17
N LEU A 206 22.30 -28.51 8.88
CA LEU A 206 21.85 -27.40 8.03
C LEU A 206 20.34 -27.19 8.18
N ARG A 207 19.87 -26.04 7.69
CA ARG A 207 18.44 -25.71 7.66
C ARG A 207 17.98 -25.55 6.22
N ALA A 208 16.78 -26.02 5.93
CA ALA A 208 16.13 -25.86 4.63
C ALA A 208 14.69 -25.36 4.84
N ILE A 209 14.17 -24.63 3.85
CA ILE A 209 12.81 -24.08 3.88
C ILE A 209 11.95 -24.95 2.98
N HIS A 210 10.80 -25.41 3.49
CA HIS A 210 9.78 -26.03 2.65
C HIS A 210 8.99 -24.95 1.90
N PRO A 211 9.08 -24.89 0.55
CA PRO A 211 8.43 -23.84 -0.23
C PRO A 211 6.89 -23.88 -0.13
N ASP A 212 6.31 -25.07 0.07
CA ASP A 212 4.85 -25.25 0.15
C ASP A 212 4.24 -24.78 1.47
N VAL A 213 5.04 -24.72 2.54
CA VAL A 213 4.61 -24.30 3.90
C VAL A 213 4.99 -22.85 4.18
N CYS A 214 5.88 -22.27 3.36
CA CYS A 214 6.39 -20.92 3.55
C CYS A 214 5.38 -19.86 3.09
N GLU A 215 4.87 -19.05 4.01
CA GLU A 215 4.03 -17.90 3.69
C GLU A 215 4.80 -16.66 3.20
N LYS A 216 6.13 -16.79 3.02
CA LYS A 216 7.01 -15.76 2.46
C LYS A 216 7.00 -14.43 3.25
N CYS A 217 6.93 -14.51 4.59
CA CYS A 217 6.87 -13.35 5.47
C CYS A 217 8.21 -12.60 5.67
N GLY A 218 9.35 -13.26 5.41
CA GLY A 218 10.67 -12.65 5.49
C GLY A 218 11.33 -12.62 6.88
N ALA A 219 10.64 -13.02 7.95
CA ALA A 219 11.16 -13.01 9.32
C ALA A 219 12.48 -13.79 9.50
N CYS A 220 12.63 -14.90 8.76
CA CYS A 220 13.84 -15.72 8.79
C CYS A 220 15.08 -15.01 8.23
N MET A 221 14.90 -14.06 7.30
CA MET A 221 15.98 -13.29 6.70
C MET A 221 16.47 -12.20 7.66
N GLU A 222 15.55 -11.50 8.32
CA GLU A 222 15.85 -10.44 9.28
C GLU A 222 16.57 -10.98 10.53
N ALA A 223 16.16 -12.17 11.01
CA ALA A 223 16.79 -12.80 12.16
C ALA A 223 18.16 -13.47 11.84
N CYS A 224 18.53 -13.60 10.56
CA CYS A 224 19.74 -14.30 10.15
C CYS A 224 20.98 -13.41 10.22
N ARG A 225 21.85 -13.65 11.20
CA ARG A 225 23.12 -12.91 11.40
C ARG A 225 24.11 -12.97 10.21
N ARG A 226 23.92 -13.87 9.25
CA ARG A 226 24.82 -14.07 8.10
C ARG A 226 24.26 -13.56 6.77
N VAL A 227 23.04 -13.02 6.76
CA VAL A 227 22.30 -12.45 5.60
C VAL A 227 22.24 -13.40 4.40
N GLN A 228 21.05 -13.95 4.12
CA GLN A 228 20.85 -14.82 2.96
C GLN A 228 20.10 -14.11 1.83
N SER A 229 20.49 -14.43 0.59
CA SER A 229 20.11 -13.76 -0.64
C SER A 229 18.61 -13.77 -0.90
N LYS A 230 18.06 -12.59 -1.18
CA LYS A 230 16.78 -12.42 -1.85
C LYS A 230 16.98 -12.75 -3.33
N GLU A 231 16.30 -13.77 -3.85
CA GLU A 231 16.26 -13.96 -5.30
C GLU A 231 15.36 -12.89 -5.92
N GLY A 232 15.98 -11.74 -6.19
CA GLY A 232 15.41 -10.59 -6.88
C GLY A 232 16.50 -9.81 -7.63
N ARG A 233 17.73 -9.75 -7.10
CA ARG A 233 18.81 -8.95 -7.72
C ARG A 233 19.85 -9.78 -8.48
N ARG A 234 20.14 -9.29 -9.70
CA ARG A 234 21.25 -9.58 -10.63
C ARG A 234 20.96 -10.53 -11.81
N ARG A 235 20.91 -9.90 -13.00
CA ARG A 235 21.43 -10.42 -14.28
C ARG A 235 22.72 -11.20 -13.99
N ASN A 236 22.88 -12.39 -14.58
CA ASN A 236 24.02 -13.33 -14.44
C ASN A 236 23.86 -14.53 -13.48
N PHE A 237 22.77 -15.29 -13.60
CA PHE A 237 22.82 -16.73 -13.24
C PHE A 237 22.57 -17.67 -14.43
N ALA A 238 21.91 -17.19 -15.49
CA ALA A 238 21.68 -17.97 -16.71
C ALA A 238 22.97 -18.44 -17.43
N ARG A 239 24.15 -17.92 -17.07
CA ARG A 239 25.42 -18.34 -17.66
C ARG A 239 26.12 -19.49 -16.94
N ARG A 240 25.70 -19.88 -15.73
CA ARG A 240 26.38 -20.93 -14.93
C ARG A 240 25.70 -22.29 -14.92
N LEU A 241 24.44 -22.38 -15.34
CA LEU A 241 23.73 -23.66 -15.50
C LEU A 241 23.93 -24.30 -16.90
N ALA A 242 24.67 -23.64 -17.80
CA ALA A 242 25.04 -24.17 -19.11
C ALA A 242 26.42 -24.86 -19.15
N GLU A 243 27.17 -24.86 -18.04
CA GLU A 243 28.53 -25.46 -17.95
C GLU A 243 28.60 -26.66 -17.00
N VAL A 244 27.45 -27.19 -16.56
CA VAL A 244 27.39 -28.49 -15.88
C VAL A 244 26.47 -29.38 -16.70
N ARG A 245 27.03 -29.88 -17.81
CA ARG A 245 26.57 -31.07 -18.52
C ARG A 245 27.71 -32.07 -18.49
#